data_AF-A0A4Q6GL64-F1
#
_entry.id   AF-A0A4Q6GL64-F1
#
_cell.length_a   1.000
_cell.length_b   1.000
_cell.length_c   1.000
_cell.angle_alpha   90.00
_cell.angle_beta   90.00
_cell.angle_gamma   90.00
#
_symmetry.space_group_name_H-M   'P 1'
#
loop_
_entity.id
_entity.type
_entity.pdbx_description
1 polymer ?
#
loop_
_entity_poly.entity_id
_entity_poly.type
_entity_poly.pdbx_seq_one_letter_code
_entity_poly.pdbx_strand_id
1 'polypeptide(L)'
;MERSALVWPDWPDLPPGIGALATSRDGGVSGGPYDDGKGGGGLNLGMHCGDDPDAVRANRERLQALFPGHPAWIAQVHGAAVVDACTAGPGQPVRTGDASIATQAGVVCAILTADCLPVLFASLDGKVVGAAHAGWRGLAAGVLGETVRAMRAAGAGEITAWM
;
A
#
# COMPACT_ATOMS: atom_id res chain seq x y z
N MET A 1 16.73 -0.98 6.20
CA MET A 1 16.06 0.33 6.31
C MET A 1 15.99 0.70 7.78
N GLU A 2 16.29 1.96 8.13
CA GLU A 2 16.21 2.41 9.53
C GLU A 2 14.74 2.52 9.97
N ARG A 3 14.45 2.17 11.24
CA ARG A 3 13.08 2.24 11.78
C ARG A 3 12.50 3.66 11.77
N SER A 4 13.35 4.68 11.83
CA SER A 4 12.99 6.11 11.79
C SER A 4 12.38 6.54 10.45
N ALA A 5 12.67 5.83 9.35
CA ALA A 5 12.14 6.13 8.02
C ALA A 5 10.70 5.59 7.81
N LEU A 6 10.17 4.86 8.79
CA LEU A 6 8.90 4.16 8.73
C LEU A 6 7.91 4.70 9.74
N VAL A 7 6.64 4.76 9.35
CA VAL A 7 5.51 5.07 10.21
C VAL A 7 4.82 3.76 10.54
N TRP A 8 4.79 3.44 11.83
CA TRP A 8 4.00 2.33 12.36
C TRP A 8 2.64 2.89 12.77
N PRO A 9 1.54 2.44 12.16
CA PRO A 9 0.20 2.88 12.53
C PRO A 9 -0.05 2.73 14.04
N ASP A 10 -0.41 3.83 14.71
CA ASP A 10 -1.02 3.76 16.03
C ASP A 10 -2.46 3.25 15.84
N TRP A 11 -2.60 1.93 15.90
CA TRP A 11 -3.82 1.23 15.54
C TRP A 11 -4.19 0.22 16.64
N PRO A 12 -4.87 0.68 17.72
CA PRO A 12 -5.06 -0.11 18.94
C PRO A 12 -5.88 -1.40 18.77
N ASP A 13 -6.79 -1.45 17.81
CA ASP A 13 -7.65 -2.59 17.51
C ASP A 13 -7.19 -3.41 16.31
N LEU A 14 -5.95 -3.21 15.83
CA LEU A 14 -5.34 -4.05 14.80
C LEU A 14 -5.18 -5.49 15.33
N PRO A 15 -5.78 -6.50 14.68
CA PRO A 15 -5.72 -7.87 15.17
C PRO A 15 -4.30 -8.44 15.21
N PRO A 16 -3.99 -9.31 16.20
CA PRO A 16 -2.73 -10.04 16.22
C PRO A 16 -2.51 -10.80 14.92
N GLY A 17 -1.31 -10.67 14.33
CA GLY A 17 -0.94 -11.34 13.07
C GLY A 17 -1.19 -10.52 11.81
N ILE A 18 -1.85 -9.36 11.90
CA ILE A 18 -1.88 -8.38 10.81
C ILE A 18 -0.75 -7.37 10.99
N GLY A 19 0.03 -7.17 9.93
CA GLY A 19 1.05 -6.12 9.86
C GLY A 19 0.56 -4.93 9.05
N ALA A 20 0.88 -3.73 9.49
CA ALA A 20 0.61 -2.48 8.78
C ALA A 20 1.81 -1.54 8.89
N LEU A 21 2.07 -0.78 7.84
CA LEU A 21 3.20 0.13 7.73
C LEU A 21 2.89 1.23 6.72
N ALA A 22 3.37 2.44 6.98
CA ALA A 22 3.51 3.48 5.97
C ALA A 22 4.98 3.91 5.88
N THR A 23 5.43 4.25 4.67
CA THR A 23 6.80 4.73 4.45
C THR A 23 6.83 6.26 4.44
N SER A 24 7.92 6.84 4.94
CA SER A 24 8.25 8.24 4.63
C SER A 24 9.10 8.31 3.34
N ARG A 25 9.54 9.52 2.98
CA ARG A 25 10.50 9.72 1.87
C ARG A 25 11.95 9.35 2.24
N ASP A 26 12.26 9.12 3.51
CA ASP A 26 13.64 8.90 3.95
C ASP A 26 14.12 7.46 3.69
N GLY A 27 15.45 7.26 3.61
CA GLY A 27 16.06 5.92 3.66
C GLY A 27 16.15 5.16 2.33
N GLY A 28 16.07 5.88 1.20
CA GLY A 28 16.19 5.30 -0.14
C GLY A 28 17.50 5.67 -0.86
N VAL A 29 17.49 5.65 -2.19
CA VAL A 29 18.64 5.97 -3.06
C VAL A 29 18.32 7.00 -4.14
N SER A 30 17.05 7.39 -4.28
CA SER A 30 16.67 8.33 -5.33
C SER A 30 17.33 9.69 -5.08
N GLY A 31 17.79 10.33 -6.17
CA GLY A 31 18.32 11.70 -6.14
C GLY A 31 17.21 12.74 -6.31
N GLY A 32 17.56 14.03 -6.20
CA GLY A 32 16.62 15.13 -6.39
C GLY A 32 15.99 15.10 -7.80
N PRO A 33 14.66 15.31 -7.95
CA PRO A 33 13.72 15.81 -6.94
C PRO A 33 13.07 14.73 -6.03
N TYR A 34 13.47 13.47 -6.16
CA TYR A 34 12.88 12.32 -5.46
C TYR A 34 13.67 11.91 -4.20
N ASP A 35 14.62 12.74 -3.78
CA ASP A 35 15.49 12.53 -2.63
C ASP A 35 14.75 12.65 -1.29
N ASP A 36 15.46 12.73 -0.17
CA ASP A 36 14.87 12.93 1.15
C ASP A 36 14.63 14.41 1.50
N GLY A 37 15.04 15.35 0.62
CA GLY A 37 15.03 16.79 0.87
C GLY A 37 16.02 17.28 1.93
N LYS A 38 16.90 16.40 2.43
CA LYS A 38 17.89 16.65 3.51
C LYS A 38 19.33 16.44 3.04
N GLY A 39 19.53 16.17 1.75
CA GLY A 39 20.84 15.91 1.13
C GLY A 39 21.24 14.43 1.12
N GLY A 40 20.35 13.52 1.50
CA GLY A 40 20.51 12.07 1.39
C GLY A 40 19.70 11.47 0.23
N GLY A 41 19.55 10.14 0.24
CA GLY A 41 18.80 9.40 -0.79
C GLY A 41 17.33 9.19 -0.39
N GLY A 42 16.42 9.43 -1.33
CA GLY A 42 14.97 9.31 -1.10
C GLY A 42 14.39 7.96 -1.47
N LEU A 43 13.32 7.58 -0.77
CA LEU A 43 12.61 6.31 -0.92
C LEU A 43 11.41 6.45 -1.86
N ASN A 44 11.66 6.90 -3.08
CA ASN A 44 10.62 6.90 -4.10
C ASN A 44 10.32 5.46 -4.56
N LEU A 45 9.04 5.09 -4.51
CA LEU A 45 8.52 3.78 -4.90
C LEU A 45 7.68 3.84 -6.19
N GLY A 46 7.48 5.04 -6.75
CA GLY A 46 6.64 5.27 -7.93
C GLY A 46 7.39 5.11 -9.25
N MET A 47 7.01 4.10 -10.05
CA MET A 47 7.63 3.83 -11.37
C MET A 47 7.18 4.79 -12.49
N HIS A 48 6.21 5.67 -12.23
CA HIS A 48 5.56 6.49 -13.25
C HIS A 48 5.62 8.00 -12.95
N CYS A 49 6.63 8.44 -12.20
CA CYS A 49 6.80 9.85 -11.82
C CYS A 49 8.01 10.53 -12.48
N GLY A 50 8.87 9.78 -13.19
CA GLY A 50 10.05 10.31 -13.89
C GLY A 50 11.37 10.15 -13.15
N ASP A 51 11.42 9.36 -12.08
CA ASP A 51 12.65 8.98 -11.38
C ASP A 51 13.44 7.91 -12.16
N ASP A 52 14.70 7.70 -11.77
CA ASP A 52 15.54 6.63 -12.27
C ASP A 52 14.90 5.26 -11.95
N PRO A 53 14.51 4.46 -12.97
CA PRO A 53 13.87 3.17 -12.75
C PRO A 53 14.71 2.18 -11.92
N ASP A 54 16.05 2.28 -11.98
CA ASP A 54 16.92 1.41 -11.20
C ASP A 54 16.98 1.85 -9.74
N ALA A 55 16.95 3.15 -9.46
CA ALA A 55 16.79 3.68 -8.10
C ALA A 55 15.46 3.26 -7.47
N VAL A 56 14.35 3.39 -8.22
CA VAL A 56 13.02 2.96 -7.75
C VAL A 56 12.97 1.45 -7.51
N ARG A 57 13.61 0.64 -8.36
CA ARG A 57 13.72 -0.82 -8.15
C ARG A 57 14.48 -1.14 -6.87
N ALA A 58 15.63 -0.51 -6.65
CA ALA A 58 16.41 -0.67 -5.42
C ALA A 58 15.62 -0.24 -4.16
N ASN A 59 14.84 0.85 -4.23
CA ASN A 59 13.97 1.27 -3.14
C ASN A 59 12.87 0.24 -2.85
N ARG A 60 12.22 -0.32 -3.88
CA ARG A 60 11.22 -1.38 -3.73
C ARG A 60 11.82 -2.66 -3.15
N GLU A 61 13.03 -3.04 -3.54
CA GLU A 61 13.76 -4.19 -2.98
C GLU A 61 14.10 -3.99 -1.50
N ARG A 62 14.50 -2.77 -1.11
CA ARG A 62 14.75 -2.43 0.30
C ARG A 62 13.50 -2.54 1.15
N LEU A 63 12.37 -2.07 0.62
CA LEU A 63 11.07 -2.15 1.28
C LEU A 63 10.58 -3.60 1.36
N GLN A 64 10.74 -4.37 0.28
CA GLN A 64 10.39 -5.79 0.19
C GLN A 64 10.98 -6.62 1.33
N ALA A 65 12.22 -6.33 1.72
CA ALA A 65 12.92 -7.05 2.78
C ALA A 65 12.25 -6.93 4.17
N LEU A 66 11.30 -6.01 4.34
CA LEU A 66 10.52 -5.84 5.58
C LEU A 66 9.26 -6.72 5.61
N PHE A 67 8.86 -7.30 4.49
CA PHE A 67 7.59 -8.00 4.33
C PHE A 67 7.77 -9.50 4.06
N PRO A 68 6.80 -10.34 4.49
CA PRO A 68 6.83 -11.77 4.23
C PRO A 68 6.65 -12.14 2.75
N GLY A 69 6.10 -11.24 1.94
CA GLY A 69 5.84 -11.46 0.52
C GLY A 69 5.80 -10.15 -0.26
N HIS A 70 5.58 -10.26 -1.57
CA HIS A 70 5.69 -9.10 -2.46
C HIS A 70 4.50 -8.14 -2.33
N PRO A 71 4.73 -6.82 -2.17
CA PRO A 71 3.70 -5.81 -2.33
C PRO A 71 3.00 -5.97 -3.69
N ALA A 72 1.67 -6.11 -3.63
CA ALA A 72 0.80 -6.12 -4.79
C ALA A 72 0.69 -4.70 -5.35
N TRP A 73 1.66 -4.30 -6.19
CA TRP A 73 1.62 -3.01 -6.87
C TRP A 73 0.49 -2.98 -7.90
N ILE A 74 -0.39 -1.98 -7.79
CA ILE A 74 -1.53 -1.78 -8.68
C ILE A 74 -1.37 -0.49 -9.49
N ALA A 75 -1.98 -0.44 -10.68
CA ALA A 75 -2.07 0.77 -11.48
C ALA A 75 -3.24 1.64 -10.97
N GLN A 76 -2.90 2.59 -10.11
CA GLN A 76 -3.84 3.56 -9.53
C GLN A 76 -4.27 4.59 -10.58
N VAL A 77 -5.58 4.81 -10.71
CA VAL A 77 -6.18 5.69 -11.73
C VAL A 77 -7.17 6.70 -11.13
N HIS A 78 -7.15 6.87 -9.80
CA HIS A 78 -8.05 7.73 -9.04
C HIS A 78 -9.54 7.34 -9.19
N GLY A 79 -9.81 6.05 -9.39
CA GLY A 79 -11.15 5.46 -9.42
C GLY A 79 -11.54 4.80 -8.09
N ALA A 80 -12.48 3.85 -8.16
CA ALA A 80 -13.00 3.13 -7.00
C ALA A 80 -12.90 1.59 -7.13
N ALA A 81 -12.23 1.10 -8.17
CA ALA A 81 -12.11 -0.34 -8.41
C ALA A 81 -11.18 -1.00 -7.38
N VAL A 82 -11.62 -2.14 -6.86
CA VAL A 82 -10.90 -2.96 -5.87
C VAL A 82 -10.37 -4.21 -6.57
N VAL A 83 -9.09 -4.53 -6.35
CA VAL A 83 -8.45 -5.72 -6.90
C VAL A 83 -8.19 -6.78 -5.84
N ASP A 84 -8.14 -8.04 -6.24
CA ASP A 84 -7.61 -9.12 -5.40
C ASP A 84 -6.07 -9.12 -5.47
N ALA A 85 -5.43 -8.73 -4.36
CA ALA A 85 -3.98 -8.68 -4.24
C ALA A 85 -3.33 -10.06 -4.37
N CYS A 86 -4.06 -11.15 -4.09
CA CYS A 86 -3.56 -12.52 -4.30
C CYS A 86 -3.30 -12.83 -5.78
N THR A 87 -3.82 -11.99 -6.69
CA THR A 87 -3.68 -12.13 -8.14
C THR A 87 -2.72 -11.11 -8.77
N ALA A 88 -2.01 -10.34 -7.94
CA ALA A 88 -1.03 -9.34 -8.34
C ALA A 88 0.34 -9.70 -7.73
N GLY A 89 1.41 -9.67 -8.53
CA GLY A 89 2.75 -10.04 -8.08
C GLY A 89 3.72 -10.33 -9.22
N PRO A 90 4.95 -10.78 -8.90
CA PRO A 90 5.95 -11.11 -9.90
C PRO A 90 5.43 -12.11 -10.95
N GLY A 91 5.62 -11.78 -12.23
CA GLY A 91 5.15 -12.62 -13.35
C GLY A 91 3.65 -12.52 -13.64
N GLN A 92 2.88 -11.74 -12.88
CA GLN A 92 1.46 -11.50 -13.15
C GLN A 92 1.25 -10.14 -13.84
N PRO A 93 0.17 -9.98 -14.65
CA PRO A 93 -0.21 -8.68 -15.18
C PRO A 93 -0.50 -7.68 -14.07
N VAL A 94 -0.08 -6.43 -14.26
CA VAL A 94 -0.45 -5.32 -13.37
C VAL A 94 -1.97 -5.14 -13.42
N ARG A 95 -2.62 -5.09 -12.25
CA ARG A 95 -4.06 -4.86 -12.13
C ARG A 95 -4.34 -3.36 -12.01
N THR A 96 -5.35 -2.88 -12.71
CA THR A 96 -5.82 -1.49 -12.60
C THR A 96 -6.87 -1.38 -11.49
N GLY A 97 -6.65 -0.47 -10.56
CA GLY A 97 -7.54 -0.21 -9.43
C GLY A 97 -6.89 0.72 -8.42
N ASP A 98 -7.69 1.23 -7.49
CA ASP A 98 -7.27 2.17 -6.47
C ASP A 98 -7.40 1.60 -5.05
N ALA A 99 -7.88 0.36 -4.94
CA ALA A 99 -7.82 -0.40 -3.71
C ALA A 99 -7.49 -1.85 -4.00
N SER A 100 -6.99 -2.55 -2.98
CA SER A 100 -6.80 -4.00 -3.03
C SER A 100 -7.21 -4.64 -1.71
N ILE A 101 -7.62 -5.91 -1.78
CA ILE A 101 -7.85 -6.76 -0.61
C ILE A 101 -7.01 -8.04 -0.72
N ALA A 102 -6.69 -8.65 0.41
CA ALA A 102 -6.04 -9.95 0.47
C ALA A 102 -6.69 -10.83 1.53
N THR A 103 -6.77 -12.14 1.23
CA THR A 103 -7.31 -13.18 2.13
C THR A 103 -6.26 -14.26 2.47
N GLN A 104 -5.04 -14.13 1.94
CA GLN A 104 -3.95 -15.09 2.12
C GLN A 104 -2.83 -14.47 2.95
N ALA A 105 -2.34 -15.22 3.94
CA ALA A 105 -1.18 -14.81 4.72
C ALA A 105 0.05 -14.65 3.82
N GLY A 106 0.85 -13.62 4.08
CA GLY A 106 2.04 -13.30 3.29
C GLY A 106 1.77 -12.42 2.06
N VAL A 107 0.52 -12.21 1.65
CA VAL A 107 0.16 -11.25 0.60
C VAL A 107 0.09 -9.84 1.17
N VAL A 108 0.70 -8.87 0.49
CA VAL A 108 0.83 -7.49 0.98
C VAL A 108 0.03 -6.57 0.06
N CYS A 109 -1.08 -6.03 0.57
CA CYS A 109 -1.79 -4.92 -0.06
C CYS A 109 -0.93 -3.66 -0.04
N ALA A 110 -0.78 -2.98 -1.18
CA ALA A 110 0.02 -1.77 -1.26
C ALA A 110 -0.65 -0.71 -2.14
N ILE A 111 -0.52 0.54 -1.70
CA ILE A 111 -0.92 1.73 -2.43
C ILE A 111 0.22 2.75 -2.36
N LEU A 112 0.34 3.57 -3.38
CA LEU A 112 1.32 4.65 -3.45
C LEU A 112 0.60 5.98 -3.30
N THR A 113 1.13 6.87 -2.46
CA THR A 113 0.55 8.19 -2.24
C THR A 113 1.66 9.24 -2.16
N ALA A 114 1.29 10.45 -2.60
CA ALA A 114 1.92 11.71 -2.23
C ALA A 114 0.76 12.71 -2.22
N ASP A 115 0.33 13.14 -1.04
CA ASP A 115 -0.89 13.94 -0.74
C ASP A 115 -2.22 13.17 -0.65
N CYS A 116 -2.55 12.28 -1.57
CA CYS A 116 -3.83 11.54 -1.51
C CYS A 116 -3.92 10.67 -0.24
N LEU A 117 -5.11 10.56 0.35
CA LEU A 117 -5.34 9.84 1.61
C LEU A 117 -5.09 8.33 1.45
N PRO A 118 -4.10 7.73 2.15
CA PRO A 118 -4.01 6.29 2.28
C PRO A 118 -4.99 5.80 3.37
N VAL A 119 -5.71 4.71 3.10
CA VAL A 119 -6.53 4.04 4.11
C VAL A 119 -6.18 2.56 4.15
N LEU A 120 -5.82 2.06 5.33
CA LEU A 120 -5.57 0.64 5.56
C LEU A 120 -6.78 0.02 6.28
N PHE A 121 -7.10 -1.22 5.97
CA PHE A 121 -8.24 -1.96 6.54
C PHE A 121 -7.81 -3.32 7.06
N ALA A 122 -8.45 -3.75 8.13
CA ALA A 122 -8.31 -5.09 8.68
C ALA A 122 -9.66 -5.59 9.19
N SER A 123 -10.00 -6.84 8.90
CA SER A 123 -11.12 -7.50 9.58
C SER A 123 -10.69 -7.92 10.99
N LEU A 124 -11.53 -7.70 12.00
CA LEU A 124 -11.19 -7.99 13.41
C LEU A 124 -10.96 -9.48 13.69
N ASP A 125 -11.46 -10.35 12.81
CA ASP A 125 -11.19 -11.79 12.85
C ASP A 125 -9.86 -12.19 12.17
N GLY A 126 -9.10 -11.22 11.66
CA GLY A 126 -7.75 -11.42 11.13
C GLY A 126 -7.66 -12.02 9.73
N LYS A 127 -8.79 -12.22 9.03
CA LYS A 127 -8.86 -13.00 7.78
C LYS A 127 -8.68 -12.19 6.51
N VAL A 128 -9.06 -10.92 6.53
CA VAL A 128 -9.06 -10.07 5.33
C VAL A 128 -8.41 -8.73 5.66
N VAL A 129 -7.46 -8.33 4.83
CA VAL A 129 -6.85 -6.99 4.88
C VAL A 129 -7.18 -6.23 3.60
N GLY A 130 -7.10 -4.91 3.67
CA GLY A 130 -7.25 -4.05 2.50
C GLY A 130 -6.41 -2.79 2.58
N ALA A 131 -6.15 -2.18 1.42
CA ALA A 131 -5.52 -0.87 1.32
C ALA A 131 -6.18 -0.08 0.17
N ALA A 132 -6.53 1.18 0.42
CA ALA A 132 -7.22 2.03 -0.55
C ALA A 132 -6.55 3.40 -0.69
N HIS A 133 -6.25 3.76 -1.93
CA HIS A 133 -5.84 5.08 -2.35
C HIS A 133 -7.09 5.95 -2.53
N ALA A 134 -7.32 6.85 -1.57
CA ALA A 134 -8.50 7.69 -1.52
C ALA A 134 -8.16 9.14 -1.90
N GLY A 135 -7.63 9.34 -3.11
CA GLY A 135 -7.63 10.65 -3.74
C GLY A 135 -9.06 11.18 -3.89
N TRP A 136 -9.25 12.51 -3.98
CA TRP A 136 -10.58 13.12 -3.90
C TRP A 136 -11.62 12.54 -4.88
N ARG A 137 -11.20 12.15 -6.09
CA ARG A 137 -12.07 11.50 -7.10
C ARG A 137 -12.51 10.11 -6.67
N GLY A 138 -11.57 9.28 -6.23
CA GLY A 138 -11.84 7.92 -5.76
C GLY A 138 -12.68 7.93 -4.48
N LEU A 139 -12.39 8.86 -3.56
CA LEU A 139 -13.16 9.06 -2.34
C LEU A 139 -14.61 9.45 -2.66
N ALA A 140 -14.83 10.42 -3.54
CA ALA A 140 -16.16 10.81 -4.00
C ALA A 140 -16.88 9.70 -4.78
N ALA A 141 -16.15 8.87 -5.52
CA ALA A 141 -16.66 7.70 -6.24
C ALA A 141 -16.92 6.48 -5.33
N GLY A 142 -16.56 6.56 -4.03
CA GLY A 142 -16.88 5.54 -3.04
C GLY A 142 -15.84 4.44 -2.84
N VAL A 143 -14.56 4.67 -3.18
CA VAL A 143 -13.49 3.64 -3.06
C VAL A 143 -13.43 2.95 -1.69
N LEU A 144 -13.68 3.66 -0.59
CA LEU A 144 -13.70 3.07 0.75
C LEU A 144 -14.89 2.11 0.92
N GLY A 145 -16.07 2.49 0.43
CA GLY A 145 -17.28 1.66 0.46
C GLY A 145 -17.15 0.43 -0.43
N GLU A 146 -16.55 0.57 -1.61
CA GLU A 146 -16.22 -0.55 -2.50
C GLU A 146 -15.23 -1.52 -1.83
N THR A 147 -14.20 -0.99 -1.15
CA THR A 147 -13.21 -1.79 -0.42
C THR A 147 -13.87 -2.61 0.70
N VAL A 148 -14.69 -1.98 1.54
CA VAL A 148 -15.45 -2.67 2.60
C VAL A 148 -16.38 -3.73 2.01
N ARG A 149 -17.06 -3.44 0.89
CA ARG A 149 -17.95 -4.40 0.23
C ARG A 149 -17.17 -5.62 -0.28
N ALA A 150 -16.01 -5.40 -0.91
CA ALA A 150 -15.14 -6.47 -1.37
C ALA A 150 -14.62 -7.32 -0.20
N MET A 151 -14.19 -6.70 0.90
CA MET A 151 -13.76 -7.42 2.11
C MET A 151 -14.88 -8.29 2.67
N ARG A 152 -16.11 -7.75 2.79
CA ARG A 152 -17.27 -8.53 3.25
C ARG A 152 -17.63 -9.68 2.32
N ALA A 153 -17.57 -9.46 1.01
CA ALA A 153 -17.78 -10.51 0.02
C ALA A 153 -16.72 -11.63 0.13
N ALA A 154 -15.51 -11.30 0.57
CA ALA A 154 -14.44 -12.24 0.86
C ALA A 154 -14.52 -12.89 2.27
N GLY A 155 -15.57 -12.60 3.04
CA GLY A 155 -15.83 -13.22 4.34
C GLY A 155 -15.39 -12.41 5.56
N ALA A 156 -15.03 -11.13 5.39
CA ALA A 156 -14.70 -10.27 6.53
C ALA A 156 -15.92 -10.02 7.45
N GLY A 157 -15.70 -10.15 8.76
CA GLY A 157 -16.66 -9.79 9.80
C GLY A 157 -16.71 -8.28 10.09
N GLU A 158 -16.47 -7.90 11.33
CA GLU A 158 -16.23 -6.50 11.68
C GLU A 158 -14.91 -6.02 11.08
N ILE A 159 -14.86 -4.76 10.65
CA ILE A 159 -13.72 -4.17 9.94
C ILE A 159 -13.33 -2.89 10.67
N THR A 160 -12.04 -2.74 10.93
CA THR A 160 -11.42 -1.49 11.39
C THR A 160 -10.59 -0.87 10.25
N ALA A 161 -10.31 0.43 10.35
CA ALA A 161 -9.48 1.16 9.41
C ALA A 161 -8.51 2.14 10.12
N TRP A 162 -7.38 2.39 9.48
CA TRP A 162 -6.40 3.41 9.86
C TRP A 162 -6.18 4.41 8.73
N MET A 163 -6.00 5.68 9.10
CA MET A 163 -5.82 6.85 8.22
C MET A 163 -4.71 7.75 8.78
#